data_AF-A0AAQ1A7D3-F1
#
_entry.id   AF-A0AAQ1A7D3-F1
#
_cell.length_a   1.000
_cell.length_b   1.000
_cell.length_c   1.000
_cell.angle_alpha   90.00
_cell.angle_beta   90.00
_cell.angle_gamma   90.00
#
_symmetry.space_group_name_H-M   'P 1'
#
loop_
_entity.id
_entity.type
_entity.pdbx_description
1 polymer ?
#
loop_
_entity_poly.entity_id
_entity_poly.type
_entity_poly.pdbx_seq_one_letter_code
_entity_poly.pdbx_strand_id
1 'polypeptide(L)'
;MAIQSLQFRNGSVSLGDVFVSSWGYEQTNTYFYQVIALRGKKTAVLRRIAAQQVKADSAMSGELKPVLNDFKGEPVTRRICENHEHPSVSIDEYEQAYKTDPNESHFYSTWG
;
A
#
# COMPACT_ATOMS: atom_id res chain seq x y z
N MET A 1 14.77 4.06 21.75
CA MET A 1 14.18 5.07 20.85
C MET A 1 13.38 4.32 19.79
N ALA A 2 12.05 4.52 19.73
CA ALA A 2 11.27 3.98 18.63
C ALA A 2 11.64 4.75 17.36
N ILE A 3 12.01 4.03 16.30
CA ILE A 3 12.31 4.65 15.02
C ILE A 3 10.99 5.23 14.48
N GLN A 4 10.93 6.55 14.33
CA GLN A 4 9.73 7.24 13.80
C GLN A 4 9.65 7.19 12.28
N SER A 5 10.80 7.15 11.60
CA SER A 5 10.89 7.08 10.15
C SER A 5 12.17 6.39 9.68
N LEU A 6 12.08 5.73 8.53
CA LEU A 6 13.18 5.19 7.75
C LEU A 6 13.47 6.15 6.59
N GLN A 7 14.73 6.39 6.31
CA GLN A 7 15.19 7.27 5.24
C GLN A 7 15.82 6.45 4.12
N PHE A 8 15.40 6.71 2.89
CA PHE A 8 15.87 6.06 1.67
C PHE A 8 16.26 7.11 0.64
N ARG A 9 16.99 6.71 -0.41
CA ARG A 9 17.38 7.64 -1.48
C ARG A 9 16.18 8.19 -2.26
N ASN A 10 15.09 7.43 -2.32
CA ASN A 10 13.89 7.73 -3.08
C ASN A 10 12.71 8.19 -2.21
N GLY A 11 12.95 8.52 -0.93
CA GLY A 11 11.92 9.03 -0.03
C GLY A 11 12.10 8.53 1.40
N SER A 12 11.05 8.69 2.21
CA SER A 12 11.01 8.21 3.60
C SER A 12 9.80 7.31 3.84
N VAL A 13 9.89 6.45 4.85
CA VAL A 13 8.78 5.61 5.31
C VAL A 13 8.61 5.76 6.81
N SER A 14 7.44 6.20 7.24
CA SER A 14 7.06 6.46 8.63
C SER A 14 5.94 5.55 9.09
N LEU A 15 5.73 5.48 10.40
CA LEU A 15 4.56 4.81 10.96
C LEU A 15 3.28 5.48 10.42
N GLY A 16 2.34 4.68 9.94
CA GLY A 16 1.09 5.15 9.35
C GLY A 16 1.12 5.44 7.85
N ASP A 17 2.30 5.41 7.21
CA ASP A 17 2.37 5.53 5.75
C ASP A 17 1.62 4.39 5.07
N VAL A 18 1.05 4.69 3.89
CA VAL A 18 0.27 3.75 3.10
C VAL A 18 1.03 3.37 1.84
N PHE A 19 0.96 2.09 1.53
CA PHE A 19 1.40 1.50 0.28
C PHE A 19 0.20 0.97 -0.47
N VAL A 20 0.19 1.13 -1.78
CA VAL A 20 -0.83 0.58 -2.68
C VAL A 20 -0.20 -0.44 -3.60
N SER A 21 -0.85 -1.57 -3.77
CA SER A 21 -0.59 -2.50 -4.88
C SER A 21 -1.78 -2.44 -5.82
N SER A 22 -1.51 -2.48 -7.11
CA SER A 22 -2.52 -2.64 -8.14
C SER A 22 -2.03 -3.72 -9.08
N TRP A 23 -2.78 -4.81 -9.16
CA TRP A 23 -2.43 -5.96 -9.98
C TRP A 23 -3.68 -6.59 -10.56
N GLY A 24 -3.54 -7.23 -11.71
CA GLY A 24 -4.69 -7.68 -12.45
C GLY A 24 -4.30 -8.22 -13.80
N TYR A 25 -4.93 -9.31 -14.20
CA TYR A 25 -4.85 -9.78 -15.57
C TYR A 25 -6.06 -9.28 -16.35
N GLU A 26 -7.26 -9.70 -15.92
CA GLU A 26 -8.55 -9.26 -16.50
C GLU A 26 -9.31 -8.26 -15.63
N GLN A 27 -9.01 -8.21 -14.32
CA GLN A 27 -9.59 -7.27 -13.35
C GLN A 27 -8.47 -6.56 -12.59
N THR A 28 -8.61 -5.27 -12.32
CA THR A 28 -7.63 -4.52 -11.52
C THR A 28 -7.99 -4.62 -10.04
N ASN A 29 -7.29 -5.50 -9.33
CA ASN A 29 -7.32 -5.57 -7.87
C ASN A 29 -6.39 -4.51 -7.29
N THR A 30 -6.95 -3.64 -6.45
CA THR A 30 -6.19 -2.61 -5.75
C THR A 30 -6.25 -2.87 -4.24
N TYR A 31 -5.10 -3.08 -3.61
CA TYR A 31 -4.98 -3.29 -2.16
C TYR A 31 -4.12 -2.22 -1.51
N PHE A 32 -4.46 -1.90 -0.26
CA PHE A 32 -3.74 -0.92 0.54
C PHE A 32 -3.14 -1.58 1.77
N TYR A 33 -1.95 -1.12 2.14
CA TYR A 33 -1.18 -1.61 3.27
C TYR A 33 -0.67 -0.43 4.08
N GLN A 34 -0.93 -0.43 5.39
CA GLN A 34 -0.46 0.61 6.30
C GLN A 34 0.74 0.10 7.09
N VAL A 35 1.75 0.96 7.26
CA VAL A 35 2.90 0.68 8.11
C VAL A 35 2.50 0.76 9.58
N ILE A 36 2.58 -0.37 10.28
CA ILE A 36 2.23 -0.48 11.70
C ILE A 36 3.43 -0.54 12.63
N ALA A 37 4.63 -0.84 12.10
CA ALA A 37 5.88 -0.77 12.85
C ALA A 37 7.10 -0.65 11.92
N LEU A 38 8.17 -0.07 12.43
CA LEU A 38 9.48 0.00 11.76
C LEU A 38 10.50 -0.86 12.51
N ARG A 39 11.31 -1.60 11.75
CA ARG A 39 12.30 -2.56 12.28
C ARG A 39 13.66 -2.28 11.64
N GLY A 40 14.66 -1.99 12.46
CA GLY A 40 16.02 -1.71 11.97
C GLY A 40 16.04 -0.53 11.00
N LYS A 41 16.85 -0.62 9.95
CA LYS A 41 17.11 0.51 9.03
C LYS A 41 16.33 0.46 7.71
N LYS A 42 15.83 -0.71 7.30
CA LYS A 42 15.18 -0.91 5.99
C LYS A 42 13.96 -1.83 6.03
N THR A 43 13.49 -2.22 7.21
CA THR A 43 12.40 -3.20 7.34
C THR A 43 11.18 -2.53 7.97
N ALA A 44 10.01 -2.79 7.42
CA ALA A 44 8.73 -2.33 7.95
C ALA A 44 7.80 -3.52 8.17
N VAL A 45 6.91 -3.38 9.13
CA VAL A 45 5.76 -4.27 9.32
C VAL A 45 4.56 -3.54 8.73
N LEU A 46 3.97 -4.13 7.70
CA LEU A 46 2.80 -3.62 7.02
C LEU A 46 1.61 -4.50 7.33
N ARG A 47 0.41 -3.93 7.33
CA ARG A 47 -0.82 -4.69 7.43
C ARG A 47 -1.83 -4.17 6.42
N ARG A 48 -2.50 -5.09 5.74
CA ARG A 48 -3.55 -4.73 4.79
C ARG A 48 -4.65 -3.94 5.52
N ILE A 49 -5.18 -2.92 4.85
CA ILE A 49 -6.32 -2.14 5.34
C ILE A 49 -7.49 -2.22 4.35
N ALA A 50 -8.69 -1.87 4.79
CA ALA A 50 -9.84 -1.79 3.89
C ALA A 50 -9.64 -0.72 2.81
N ALA A 51 -10.31 -0.95 1.68
CA ALA A 51 -10.48 0.02 0.62
C ALA A 51 -11.94 0.48 0.62
N GLN A 52 -12.18 1.77 0.43
CA GLN A 52 -13.51 2.33 0.24
C GLN A 52 -13.62 2.93 -1.15
N GLN A 53 -14.70 2.59 -1.86
CA GLN A 53 -15.05 3.25 -3.10
C GLN A 53 -15.46 4.69 -2.85
N VAL A 54 -14.75 5.62 -3.49
CA VAL A 54 -15.03 7.06 -3.41
C VAL A 54 -15.68 7.60 -4.68
N LYS A 55 -15.56 6.85 -5.78
CA LYS A 55 -16.14 7.20 -7.08
C LYS A 55 -16.52 5.94 -7.85
N ALA A 56 -17.64 5.98 -8.55
CA ALA A 56 -18.05 4.98 -9.53
C ALA A 56 -17.99 5.63 -10.91
N ASP A 57 -17.11 5.15 -11.78
CA ASP A 57 -17.09 5.56 -13.19
C ASP A 57 -18.04 4.70 -14.04
N SER A 58 -18.25 3.45 -13.62
CA SER A 58 -19.25 2.54 -14.19
C SER A 58 -19.77 1.58 -13.12
N ALA A 59 -20.68 0.67 -13.50
CA ALA A 59 -21.11 -0.42 -12.62
C ALA A 59 -19.95 -1.34 -12.19
N MET A 60 -18.84 -1.33 -12.94
CA MET A 60 -17.73 -2.27 -12.84
C MET A 60 -16.37 -1.58 -12.62
N SER A 61 -16.33 -0.25 -12.48
CA SER A 61 -15.08 0.48 -12.35
C SER A 61 -15.25 1.74 -11.54
N GLY A 62 -14.17 2.19 -10.94
CA GLY A 62 -14.16 3.43 -10.20
C GLY A 62 -12.84 3.65 -9.50
N GLU A 63 -12.92 4.41 -8.41
CA GLU A 63 -11.74 4.78 -7.63
C GLU A 63 -11.92 4.39 -6.16
N LEU A 64 -10.85 3.87 -5.57
CA LEU A 64 -10.75 3.47 -4.17
C LEU A 64 -9.82 4.39 -3.40
N LYS A 65 -10.11 4.59 -2.12
CA LYS A 65 -9.17 5.16 -1.15
C LYS A 65 -8.94 4.20 0.01
N PRO A 66 -7.75 4.24 0.64
CA PRO A 66 -7.49 3.47 1.86
C PRO A 66 -8.36 3.95 3.02
N VAL A 67 -8.91 3.01 3.80
CA VAL A 67 -9.55 3.30 5.09
C VAL A 67 -8.51 3.07 6.18
N LEU A 68 -7.87 4.17 6.61
CA LEU A 68 -6.80 4.13 7.61
C LEU A 68 -7.24 3.42 8.88
N ASN A 69 -6.36 2.57 9.42
CA ASN A 69 -6.53 1.78 10.63
C ASN A 69 -7.63 0.69 10.60
N ASP A 70 -8.37 0.52 9.49
CA ASP A 70 -9.28 -0.62 9.32
C ASP A 70 -8.51 -1.86 8.83
N PHE A 71 -7.73 -2.44 9.73
CA PHE A 71 -6.83 -3.53 9.42
C PHE A 71 -7.54 -4.85 9.08
N LYS A 72 -7.05 -5.51 8.03
CA LYS A 72 -7.53 -6.82 7.55
C LYS A 72 -6.38 -7.84 7.55
N GLY A 73 -6.73 -9.09 7.83
CA GLY A 73 -5.76 -10.21 7.82
C GLY A 73 -4.60 -10.01 8.81
N GLU A 74 -3.51 -10.74 8.56
CA GLU A 74 -2.31 -10.73 9.38
C GLU A 74 -1.28 -9.70 8.87
N PRO A 75 -0.44 -9.15 9.75
CA PRO A 75 0.65 -8.27 9.34
C PRO A 75 1.78 -9.04 8.64
N VAL A 76 2.41 -8.39 7.67
CA VAL A 76 3.58 -8.90 6.95
C VAL A 76 4.80 -8.06 7.27
N THR A 77 5.93 -8.72 7.54
CA THR A 77 7.22 -8.05 7.72
C THR A 77 7.99 -8.13 6.40
N ARG A 78 8.36 -6.96 5.85
CA ARG A 78 9.03 -6.86 4.56
C ARG A 78 10.10 -5.77 4.56
N ARG A 79 11.10 -5.95 3.69
CA ARG A 79 12.15 -4.96 3.46
C ARG A 79 11.65 -3.95 2.42
N ILE A 80 11.84 -2.67 2.72
CA ILE A 80 11.56 -1.59 1.77
C ILE A 80 12.70 -1.50 0.76
N CYS A 81 12.31 -1.38 -0.51
CA CYS A 81 13.17 -1.20 -1.65
C CYS A 81 13.22 0.27 -2.07
N GLU A 82 14.41 0.73 -2.45
CA GLU A 82 14.69 2.11 -2.87
C GLU A 82 15.09 2.21 -4.36
N ASN A 83 14.84 1.14 -5.12
CA ASN A 83 15.27 1.03 -6.53
C ASN A 83 14.25 1.62 -7.53
N HIS A 84 13.10 2.09 -7.05
CA HIS A 84 12.04 2.68 -7.87
C HIS A 84 11.92 4.18 -7.55
N GLU A 85 11.09 4.91 -8.30
CA GLU A 85 10.86 6.34 -8.06
C GLU A 85 10.34 6.64 -6.64
N HIS A 86 9.50 5.76 -6.09
CA HIS A 86 9.00 5.82 -4.72
C HIS A 86 9.40 4.60 -3.90
N PRO A 87 9.47 4.70 -2.56
CA PRO A 87 9.70 3.54 -1.71
C PRO A 87 8.69 2.45 -2.04
N SER A 88 9.18 1.23 -2.25
CA SER A 88 8.34 0.10 -2.65
C SER A 88 8.58 -1.11 -1.76
N VAL A 89 7.63 -2.03 -1.74
CA VAL A 89 7.70 -3.25 -0.94
C VAL A 89 7.06 -4.42 -1.69
N SER A 90 7.80 -5.52 -1.85
CA SER A 90 7.24 -6.76 -2.40
C SER A 90 6.46 -7.44 -1.29
N ILE A 91 5.15 -7.57 -1.49
CA ILE A 91 4.24 -8.25 -0.57
C ILE A 91 4.37 -9.76 -0.76
N ASP A 92 4.36 -10.20 -2.02
CA ASP A 92 4.58 -11.59 -2.45
C ASP A 92 5.29 -11.62 -3.83
N GLU A 93 5.45 -12.79 -4.46
CA GLU A 93 6.17 -12.96 -5.73
C GLU A 93 5.53 -12.20 -6.90
N TYR A 94 4.21 -11.97 -6.82
CA TYR A 94 3.42 -11.33 -7.88
C TYR A 94 2.82 -9.98 -7.47
N GLU A 95 3.09 -9.53 -6.24
CA GLU A 95 2.48 -8.31 -5.69
C GLU A 95 3.54 -7.34 -5.20
N GLN A 96 3.68 -6.24 -5.94
CA GLN A 96 4.55 -5.12 -5.61
C GLN A 96 3.69 -3.93 -5.20
N ALA A 97 3.96 -3.37 -4.02
CA ALA A 97 3.27 -2.18 -3.52
C ALA A 97 4.23 -0.98 -3.51
N TYR A 98 3.68 0.21 -3.75
CA TYR A 98 4.40 1.48 -3.79
C TYR A 98 3.80 2.45 -2.77
N LYS A 99 4.64 3.26 -2.15
CA LYS A 99 4.16 4.31 -1.24
C LYS A 99 3.24 5.27 -2.00
N THR A 100 2.10 5.60 -1.40
CA THR A 100 1.12 6.55 -1.94
C THR A 100 0.62 7.49 -0.83
N ASP A 101 0.03 8.61 -1.22
CA ASP A 101 -0.69 9.48 -0.30
C ASP A 101 -2.08 8.88 0.01
N PRO A 102 -2.50 8.80 1.27
CA PRO A 102 -3.81 8.23 1.62
C PRO A 102 -5.00 9.04 1.09
N ASN A 103 -4.79 10.30 0.68
CA ASN A 103 -5.82 11.13 0.04
C ASN A 103 -5.90 10.91 -1.47
N GLU A 104 -4.92 10.23 -2.07
CA GLU A 104 -4.94 9.86 -3.48
C GLU A 104 -5.95 8.71 -3.71
N SER A 105 -6.71 8.82 -4.80
CA SER A 105 -7.64 7.78 -5.21
C SER A 105 -7.00 6.89 -6.28
N HIS A 106 -7.25 5.59 -6.20
CA HIS A 106 -6.62 4.60 -7.06
C HIS A 106 -7.68 3.83 -7.84
N PHE A 107 -7.45 3.65 -9.14
CA PHE A 107 -8.39 2.96 -10.02
C PHE A 107 -8.57 1.48 -9.64
N TYR A 108 -9.77 0.96 -9.84
CA TYR A 108 -10.07 -0.47 -9.78
C TYR A 108 -11.09 -0.84 -10.86
N SER A 109 -11.10 -2.11 -11.25
CA SER A 109 -12.10 -2.68 -12.15
C SER A 109 -12.48 -4.10 -11.72
N THR A 110 -13.76 -4.43 -11.85
CA THR A 110 -14.33 -5.76 -11.59
C THR A 110 -15.13 -6.25 -12.79
N TRP A 111 -15.44 -7.55 -12.86
CA TRP A 111 -16.50 -8.04 -13.74
C TRP A 111 -17.88 -7.57 -13.26
N GLY A 112 -18.86 -7.68 -14.14
CA GLY A 112 -20.28 -7.37 -13.91
C GLY A 112 -21.14 -8.56 -14.25
#